data_AF-A0A0F9KAE1-F1
#
_entry.id   AF-A0A0F9KAE1-F1
#
_cell.length_a   1.000
_cell.length_b   1.000
_cell.length_c   1.000
_cell.angle_alpha   90.00
_cell.angle_beta   90.00
_cell.angle_gamma   90.00
#
_symmetry.space_group_name_H-M   'P 1'
#
loop_
_entity.id
_entity.type
_entity.pdbx_description
1 polymer ?
#
loop_
_entity_poly.entity_id
_entity_poly.type
_entity_poly.pdbx_seq_one_letter_code
_entity_poly.pdbx_strand_id
1 'polypeptide(L)' 'MISKLLFTILTKALSLASPEIAEGIRQLVQEMVERAEKTPNPWDDVFCDLLQGIVGKPGDKISPAEVGE' A
#
# COMPACT_ATOMS: atom_id res chain seq x y z
N MET A 1 18.03 0.09 -10.55
CA MET A 1 17.48 1.22 -11.36
C MET A 1 15.98 1.04 -11.64
N ILE A 2 15.53 -0.15 -12.07
CA ILE A 2 14.11 -0.47 -12.33
C ILE A 2 13.23 -0.39 -11.06
N SER A 3 13.72 -0.84 -9.91
CA SER A 3 12.94 -0.88 -8.67
C SER A 3 12.49 0.50 -8.18
N LYS A 4 13.33 1.53 -8.33
CA LYS A 4 13.00 2.91 -7.92
C LYS A 4 11.93 3.53 -8.83
N LEU A 5 12.00 3.24 -10.13
CA LEU A 5 11.02 3.70 -11.12
C LEU A 5 9.63 3.09 -10.84
N LEU A 6 9.56 1.78 -10.63
CA LEU A 6 8.31 1.09 -10.31
C LEU A 6 7.68 1.63 -9.02
N PHE A 7 8.49 1.80 -7.98
CA PHE A 7 8.01 2.35 -6.70
C PHE A 7 7.47 3.77 -6.84
N THR A 8 8.15 4.61 -7.65
CA THR A 8 7.72 5.99 -7.92
C THR A 8 6.40 6.03 -8.67
N ILE A 9 6.23 5.16 -9.68
CA ILE A 9 5.00 5.06 -10.46
C ILE A 9 3.84 4.60 -9.58
N LEU A 10 4.04 3.56 -8.75
CA LEU A 10 3.02 3.07 -7.82
C LEU A 10 2.58 4.14 -6.81
N THR A 11 3.55 4.84 -6.21
CA THR A 11 3.25 5.90 -5.23
C THR A 11 2.50 7.07 -5.89
N LYS A 12 2.91 7.48 -7.09
CA LYS A 12 2.19 8.52 -7.85
C LYS A 12 0.80 8.07 -8.28
N ALA A 13 0.64 6.83 -8.73
CA ALA A 13 -0.65 6.27 -9.10
C ALA A 13 -1.61 6.26 -7.91
N LEU A 14 -1.14 5.87 -6.72
CA LEU A 14 -1.92 5.94 -5.48
C LEU A 14 -2.29 7.37 -5.09
N SER A 15 -1.37 8.33 -5.24
CA SER A 15 -1.65 9.75 -4.93
C SER A 15 -2.68 10.39 -5.86
N LEU A 16 -2.80 9.88 -7.09
CA LEU A 16 -3.76 10.35 -8.09
C LEU A 16 -5.04 9.51 -8.12
N ALA A 17 -5.10 8.43 -7.34
CA ALA A 17 -6.27 7.58 -7.25
C ALA A 17 -7.41 8.32 -6.54
N SER A 18 -8.65 8.03 -6.93
CA SER A 18 -9.80 8.54 -6.19
C SER A 18 -9.84 7.92 -4.79
N PRO A 19 -10.49 8.58 -3.81
CA PRO A 19 -10.62 8.06 -2.45
C PRO A 19 -11.19 6.64 -2.40
N GLU A 20 -12.15 6.32 -3.27
CA GLU A 20 -12.79 5.00 -3.35
C GLU A 20 -11.80 3.92 -3.82
N ILE A 21 -10.94 4.25 -4.79
CA ILE A 21 -9.92 3.33 -5.29
C ILE A 21 -8.81 3.13 -4.24
N ALA A 22 -8.35 4.20 -3.61
CA ALA A 22 -7.36 4.11 -2.54
C ALA A 22 -7.89 3.26 -1.37
N GLU A 23 -9.15 3.44 -1.00
CA GLU A 23 -9.79 2.63 0.04
C GLU A 23 -9.93 1.16 -0.36
N GLY A 24 -10.32 0.87 -1.61
CA GLY A 24 -10.35 -0.49 -2.13
C GLY A 24 -8.96 -1.16 -2.11
N ILE A 25 -7.90 -0.43 -2.42
CA ILE A 25 -6.52 -0.95 -2.35
C ILE A 25 -6.11 -1.24 -0.91
N ARG A 26 -6.44 -0.38 0.05
CA ARG A 26 -6.15 -0.62 1.47
C ARG A 26 -6.88 -1.84 2.00
N GLN A 27 -8.14 -2.03 1.63
CA GLN A 27 -8.91 -3.22 1.98
C GLN A 27 -8.27 -4.48 1.41
N LEU A 28 -7.83 -4.43 0.15
CA LEU A 28 -7.13 -5.56 -0.48
C LEU A 28 -5.82 -5.89 0.26
N VAL A 29 -5.02 -4.89 0.61
CA VAL A 29 -3.77 -5.10 1.37
C VAL A 29 -4.08 -5.63 2.78
N GLN A 30 -5.15 -5.17 3.42
CA GLN A 30 -5.60 -5.70 4.70
C GLN A 30 -5.99 -7.18 4.60
N GLU A 31 -6.72 -7.58 3.56
CA GLU A 31 -7.02 -9.00 3.32
C GLU A 31 -5.77 -9.84 3.10
N MET A 32 -4.72 -9.28 2.48
CA MET A 32 -3.44 -9.98 2.32
C MET A 32 -2.77 -10.24 3.67
N VAL A 33 -2.81 -9.27 4.59
CA VAL A 33 -2.27 -9.42 5.95
C VAL A 33 -2.98 -10.54 6.69
N GLU A 34 -4.32 -10.55 6.65
CA GLU A 34 -5.13 -11.61 7.29
C GLU A 34 -4.89 -13.01 6.68
N ARG A 35 -4.39 -13.07 5.44
CA ARG A 35 -3.98 -14.32 4.80
C ARG A 35 -2.56 -14.69 5.19
N ALA A 36 -1.65 -13.73 5.28
CA ALA A 36 -0.26 -13.92 5.72
C ALA A 36 -0.20 -14.50 7.14
N GLU A 37 -1.07 -14.03 8.05
CA GLU A 37 -1.19 -14.58 9.41
C GLU A 37 -1.54 -16.08 9.44
N LYS A 38 -2.10 -16.60 8.34
CA LYS A 38 -2.52 -18.02 8.21
C LYS A 38 -1.49 -18.85 7.45
N THR A 39 -0.43 -18.24 6.90
CA THR A 39 0.64 -18.94 6.18
C THR A 39 1.91 -19.02 7.03
N PRO A 40 2.62 -20.17 7.06
CA PRO A 40 3.89 -20.28 7.75
C PRO A 40 5.05 -19.72 6.91
N ASN A 41 4.88 -18.53 6.32
CA ASN A 41 5.89 -17.86 5.51
C ASN A 41 6.19 -16.47 6.09
N PRO A 42 7.32 -16.27 6.79
CA PRO A 42 7.68 -14.97 7.38
C PRO A 42 7.85 -13.83 6.37
N TRP A 43 8.04 -14.15 5.09
CA TRP A 43 8.12 -13.13 4.04
C TRP A 43 6.72 -12.64 3.63
N ASP A 44 5.64 -13.36 3.92
CA ASP A 44 4.31 -12.81 3.64
C ASP A 44 4.02 -11.63 4.59
N ASP A 45 4.42 -11.75 5.86
CA ASP A 45 4.25 -10.69 6.87
C ASP A 45 5.04 -9.42 6.51
N VAL A 46 6.34 -9.55 6.23
CA VAL A 46 7.19 -8.39 5.89
C VAL A 46 6.72 -7.75 4.57
N PHE A 47 6.18 -8.52 3.63
CA PHE A 47 5.68 -7.97 2.37
C PHE A 47 4.40 -7.18 2.59
N CYS A 48 3.49 -7.71 3.42
CA CYS A 48 2.25 -7.04 3.82
C CYS A 48 2.52 -5.73 4.58
N ASP A 49 3.49 -5.74 5.51
CA ASP A 49 3.90 -4.54 6.25
C ASP A 49 4.44 -3.44 5.33
N LEU A 50 5.25 -3.82 4.33
CA LEU A 50 5.75 -2.88 3.32
C LEU A 50 4.62 -2.28 2.48
N LEU A 51 3.65 -3.10 2.06
CA LEU A 51 2.49 -2.62 1.31
C LEU A 51 1.64 -1.66 2.15
N GLN A 52 1.33 -2.01 3.40
CA GLN A 52 0.61 -1.10 4.31
C GLN A 52 1.37 0.20 4.55
N GLY A 53 2.71 0.17 4.62
CA GLY A 53 3.53 1.37 4.71
C GLY A 53 3.39 2.32 3.51
N ILE A 54 3.01 1.81 2.34
CA ILE A 54 2.82 2.60 1.11
C ILE A 54 1.37 3.07 0.97
N VAL A 55 0.39 2.19 1.22
CA VAL A 55 -1.03 2.47 0.95
C VAL A 55 -1.80 3.00 2.17
N GLY A 56 -1.26 2.81 3.38
CA GLY A 56 -1.93 3.08 4.65
C GLY A 56 -2.87 1.95 5.07
N LYS A 57 -3.62 2.18 6.15
CA LYS A 57 -4.64 1.26 6.66
C LYS A 57 -6.03 1.65 6.17
N PRO A 58 -6.98 0.70 6.08
CA PRO A 58 -8.38 1.02 5.78
C PRO A 58 -8.91 2.13 6.70
N GLY A 59 -9.61 3.10 6.11
CA GLY A 59 -10.12 4.26 6.84
C GLY A 59 -9.11 5.38 7.13
N ASP A 60 -7.84 5.24 6.75
CA ASP A 60 -6.89 6.35 6.82
C ASP A 60 -7.33 7.49 5.89
N LYS A 61 -7.34 8.73 6.39
CA LYS A 61 -7.57 9.88 5.51
C LYS A 61 -6.40 9.96 4.54
N ILE A 62 -6.68 10.08 3.24
CA ILE A 62 -5.63 10.45 2.27
C ILE A 62 -5.18 11.86 2.65
N SER A 63 -4.09 11.96 3.42
CA SER A 63 -3.46 13.25 3.69
C SER A 63 -2.76 13.70 2.40
N PRO A 64 -3.09 14.87 1.82
CA PRO A 64 -2.54 15.31 0.54
C PRO A 64 -1.08 15.83 0.61
N ALA A 65 -0.27 15.45 1.58
CA ALA A 65 1.12 15.90 1.71
C ALA A 65 1.98 14.65 1.98
N GLU A 66 3.04 14.33 1.24
CA GLU A 66 4.17 15.18 0.86
C GLU A 66 4.80 14.71 -0.48
N VAL A 67 4.20 15.09 -1.62
CA VAL A 67 4.92 15.05 -2.92
C VAL A 67 5.01 16.47 -3.44
N GLY A 68 5.87 17.25 -2.78
CA GLY A 68 6.15 18.64 -3.12
C GLY A 68 7.51 19.07 -2.60
N GLU A 69 8.57 18.73 -3.36
CA GLU A 69 9.54 19.64 -3.99
C GLU A 69 10.53 18.82 -4.83
#